data_AF-A0A356FCZ1-F1
#
_entry.id   AF-A0A356FCZ1-F1
#
_cell.length_a   1.000
_cell.length_b   1.000
_cell.length_c   1.000
_cell.angle_alpha   90.00
_cell.angle_beta   90.00
_cell.angle_gamma   90.00
#
_symmetry.space_group_name_H-M   'P 1'
#
loop_
_entity.id
_entity.type
_entity.pdbx_description
1 polymer ?
#
loop_
_entity_poly.entity_id
_entity_poly.type
_entity_poly.pdbx_seq_one_letter_code
_entity_poly.pdbx_strand_id
1 'polypeptide(L)'
;ELLREAFAAQELTSLTAPPFLRDILLEAAGFLMPALLAMLALVLISSLVQSGWVFRPTAVSPDLGRLSPAAGWGRFFSSSSLASGFFALAKCAWLAGGLYWAVAPLLAGRGAVSPQILMSSPGVAGVRLGSEYLLSSAAVLVVGLIALGALDWFYRWWRLERELMMTKEELKEELARQETPEIIRRKRRGLAKRLVAAAAAGRGGVE
;
A
#
# COMPACT_ATOMS: atom_id res chain seq x y z
N GLU A 1 -63.26 -9.35 5.44
CA GLU A 1 -62.15 -9.62 6.38
C GLU A 1 -61.12 -10.59 5.81
N LEU A 2 -61.53 -11.73 5.23
CA LEU A 2 -60.63 -12.73 4.62
C LEU A 2 -59.68 -12.18 3.52
N LEU A 3 -60.13 -11.23 2.68
CA LEU A 3 -59.28 -10.57 1.69
C LEU A 3 -58.23 -9.64 2.31
N ARG A 4 -58.47 -9.14 3.52
CA ARG A 4 -57.55 -8.25 4.25
C ARG A 4 -56.46 -9.06 4.94
N GLU A 5 -56.80 -10.25 5.45
CA GLU A 5 -55.84 -11.21 6.02
C GLU A 5 -54.95 -11.83 4.95
N ALA A 6 -55.50 -12.18 3.78
CA ALA A 6 -54.72 -12.69 2.65
C ALA A 6 -53.71 -11.65 2.12
N PHE A 7 -54.11 -10.37 2.05
CA PHE A 7 -53.19 -9.29 1.67
C PHE A 7 -52.12 -9.02 2.74
N ALA A 8 -52.46 -9.09 4.03
CA ALA A 8 -51.50 -8.91 5.12
C ALA A 8 -50.47 -10.06 5.18
N ALA A 9 -50.88 -11.29 4.90
CA ALA A 9 -49.97 -12.44 4.80
C ALA A 9 -49.04 -12.35 3.58
N GLN A 10 -49.54 -11.84 2.46
CA GLN A 10 -48.75 -11.62 1.24
C GLN A 10 -47.67 -10.53 1.42
N GLU A 11 -48.00 -9.45 2.13
CA GLU A 11 -47.08 -8.35 2.47
C GLU A 11 -46.00 -8.76 3.50
N LEU A 12 -46.32 -9.68 4.42
CA LEU A 12 -45.32 -10.22 5.37
C LEU A 12 -44.40 -11.27 4.71
N THR A 13 -44.88 -11.94 3.65
CA THR A 13 -44.11 -12.94 2.90
C THR A 13 -43.07 -12.29 1.98
N SER A 14 -43.26 -11.04 1.55
CA SER A 14 -42.28 -10.31 0.70
C SER A 14 -41.10 -9.71 1.49
N LEU A 15 -41.26 -9.49 2.80
CA LEU A 15 -40.18 -9.06 3.71
C LEU A 15 -39.34 -10.22 4.26
N THR A 16 -39.81 -11.46 4.08
CA THR A 16 -39.10 -12.66 4.50
C THR A 16 -38.47 -13.27 3.26
N ALA A 17 -37.16 -13.07 3.05
CA ALA A 17 -36.44 -13.76 1.98
C ALA A 17 -36.84 -15.24 2.00
N PRO A 18 -37.27 -15.84 0.87
CA PRO A 18 -37.73 -17.22 0.87
C PRO A 18 -36.63 -18.10 1.48
N PRO A 19 -36.97 -19.10 2.32
CA PRO A 19 -35.99 -19.81 3.15
C PRO A 19 -34.79 -20.35 2.35
N PHE A 20 -35.03 -20.73 1.10
CA PHE A 20 -34.01 -21.11 0.12
C PHE A 20 -32.97 -20.02 -0.18
N LEU A 21 -33.37 -18.76 -0.33
CA LEU A 21 -32.47 -17.62 -0.54
C LEU A 21 -31.60 -17.35 0.69
N ARG A 22 -32.18 -17.51 1.89
CA ARG A 22 -31.45 -17.36 3.16
C ARG A 22 -30.38 -18.45 3.31
N ASP A 23 -30.70 -19.69 3.00
CA ASP A 23 -29.77 -20.81 3.15
C ASP A 23 -28.60 -20.70 2.16
N ILE A 24 -28.87 -20.32 0.90
CA ILE A 24 -27.82 -20.01 -0.09
C ILE A 24 -26.94 -18.84 0.36
N LEU A 25 -27.54 -17.78 0.92
CA LEU A 25 -26.79 -16.63 1.42
C LEU A 25 -25.89 -17.00 2.59
N LEU A 26 -26.37 -17.82 3.53
CA LEU A 26 -25.59 -18.24 4.69
C LEU A 26 -24.45 -19.20 4.29
N GLU A 27 -24.69 -20.09 3.34
CA GLU A 27 -23.67 -21.01 2.83
C GLU A 27 -22.60 -20.26 2.01
N ALA A 28 -23.02 -19.34 1.14
CA ALA A 28 -22.11 -18.44 0.42
C ALA A 28 -21.31 -17.55 1.38
N ALA A 29 -21.96 -17.00 2.42
CA ALA A 29 -21.28 -16.23 3.46
C ALA A 29 -20.28 -17.09 4.24
N GLY A 30 -20.61 -18.35 4.54
CA GLY A 30 -19.72 -19.30 5.21
C GLY A 30 -18.44 -19.56 4.42
N PHE A 31 -18.51 -19.57 3.09
CA PHE A 31 -17.35 -19.72 2.21
C PHE A 31 -16.57 -18.40 2.00
N LEU A 32 -17.29 -17.29 1.80
CA LEU A 32 -16.68 -15.99 1.48
C LEU A 32 -16.11 -15.27 2.70
N MET A 33 -16.77 -15.33 3.86
CA MET A 33 -16.32 -14.65 5.09
C MET A 33 -14.89 -15.00 5.50
N PRO A 34 -14.48 -16.27 5.60
CA PRO A 34 -13.11 -16.60 6.00
C PRO A 34 -12.08 -16.08 4.99
N ALA A 35 -12.39 -16.13 3.68
CA ALA A 35 -11.51 -15.58 2.65
C ALA A 35 -11.39 -14.04 2.76
N LEU A 36 -12.51 -13.34 2.97
CA LEU A 36 -12.54 -11.89 3.15
C LEU A 36 -11.82 -11.45 4.42
N LEU A 37 -12.02 -12.18 5.53
CA LEU A 37 -11.33 -11.91 6.80
C LEU A 37 -9.83 -12.14 6.67
N ALA A 38 -9.40 -13.20 5.98
CA ALA A 38 -8.00 -13.45 5.71
C ALA A 38 -7.39 -12.33 4.84
N MET A 39 -8.10 -11.89 3.80
CA MET A 39 -7.69 -10.76 2.97
C MET A 39 -7.59 -9.47 3.77
N LEU A 40 -8.58 -9.17 4.61
CA LEU A 40 -8.59 -8.00 5.47
C LEU A 40 -7.39 -8.01 6.42
N ALA A 41 -7.13 -9.14 7.07
CA ALA A 41 -5.98 -9.31 7.95
C ALA A 41 -4.66 -9.09 7.20
N LEU A 42 -4.51 -9.67 6.00
CA LEU A 42 -3.34 -9.50 5.14
C LEU A 42 -3.12 -8.04 4.75
N VAL A 43 -4.17 -7.32 4.36
CA VAL A 43 -4.10 -5.90 4.00
C VAL A 43 -3.69 -5.06 5.21
N LEU A 44 -4.29 -5.29 6.37
CA LEU A 44 -3.95 -4.58 7.60
C LEU A 44 -2.50 -4.82 8.01
N ILE A 45 -2.06 -6.08 8.05
CA ILE A 45 -0.68 -6.44 8.39
C ILE A 45 0.30 -5.84 7.39
N SER A 46 0.02 -5.95 6.08
CA SER A 46 0.88 -5.38 5.04
C SER A 46 0.98 -3.86 5.17
N SER A 47 -0.13 -3.16 5.44
CA SER A 47 -0.11 -1.72 5.64
C SER A 47 0.72 -1.33 6.87
N LEU A 48 0.55 -2.05 7.98
CA LEU A 48 1.29 -1.79 9.21
C LEU A 48 2.79 -2.03 9.04
N VAL A 49 3.18 -3.09 8.32
CA VAL A 49 4.60 -3.37 8.03
C VAL A 49 5.20 -2.30 7.11
N GLN A 50 4.43 -1.76 6.16
CA GLN A 50 4.94 -0.78 5.20
C GLN A 50 5.05 0.64 5.76
N SER A 51 4.01 1.12 6.47
CA SER A 51 3.96 2.51 6.96
C SER A 51 4.29 2.66 8.44
N GLY A 52 4.31 1.57 9.20
CA GLY A 52 4.21 1.62 10.65
C GLY A 52 2.85 2.12 11.12
N TRP A 53 2.70 2.24 12.43
CA TRP A 53 1.52 2.84 13.06
C TRP A 53 1.68 4.37 13.11
N VAL A 54 0.90 5.10 12.31
CA VAL A 54 0.95 6.58 12.25
C VAL A 54 -0.42 7.16 12.58
N PHE A 55 -0.59 7.65 13.81
CA PHE A 55 -1.82 8.31 14.25
C PHE A 55 -1.73 9.82 13.98
N ARG A 56 -2.44 10.31 12.95
CA ARG A 56 -2.50 11.74 12.59
C ARG A 56 -3.95 12.24 12.54
N PRO A 57 -4.54 12.63 13.70
CA PRO A 57 -5.92 13.11 13.74
C PRO A 57 -6.15 14.42 12.95
N THR A 58 -5.09 15.21 12.74
CA THR A 58 -5.12 16.42 11.89
C THR A 58 -5.22 16.13 10.39
N ALA A 59 -5.06 14.88 9.94
CA ALA A 59 -5.26 14.51 8.53
C ALA A 59 -6.75 14.47 8.13
N VAL A 60 -7.67 14.51 9.11
CA VAL A 60 -9.13 14.46 8.89
C VAL A 60 -9.71 15.84 8.56
N SER A 61 -8.97 16.93 8.79
CA SER A 61 -9.46 18.27 8.42
C SER A 61 -9.48 18.43 6.89
N PRO A 62 -10.60 18.84 6.29
CA PRO A 62 -10.67 19.09 4.85
C PRO A 62 -9.80 20.30 4.50
N ASP A 63 -8.68 20.02 3.83
CA ASP A 63 -7.71 21.02 3.40
C ASP A 63 -7.95 21.36 1.91
N LEU A 64 -8.60 22.49 1.66
CA LEU A 64 -8.96 22.96 0.31
C LEU A 64 -7.72 23.22 -0.58
N GLY A 65 -6.53 23.41 0.01
CA GLY A 65 -5.28 23.55 -0.74
C GLY A 65 -4.86 22.24 -1.43
N ARG A 66 -5.27 21.09 -0.88
CA ARG A 66 -4.99 19.76 -1.46
C ARG A 66 -5.81 19.43 -2.70
N LEU A 67 -6.91 20.16 -2.94
CA LEU A 67 -7.78 19.98 -4.10
C LEU A 67 -7.35 20.78 -5.33
N SER A 68 -6.26 21.56 -5.26
CA SER A 68 -5.83 22.39 -6.41
C SER A 68 -5.40 21.51 -7.60
N PRO A 69 -6.07 21.61 -8.77
CA PRO A 69 -5.76 20.79 -9.94
C PRO A 69 -4.31 20.95 -10.40
N ALA A 70 -3.79 22.18 -10.35
CA ALA A 70 -2.42 22.53 -10.75
C ALA A 70 -1.35 21.80 -9.91
N ALA A 71 -1.55 21.71 -8.59
CA ALA A 71 -0.63 20.93 -7.73
C ALA A 71 -0.77 19.42 -7.97
N GLY A 72 -1.94 18.96 -8.39
CA GLY A 72 -2.18 17.58 -8.83
C GLY A 72 -1.31 17.18 -10.03
N TRP A 73 -1.27 18.01 -11.08
CA TRP A 73 -0.44 17.75 -12.27
C TRP A 73 1.05 17.64 -11.94
N GLY A 74 1.58 18.52 -11.09
CA GLY A 74 2.98 18.44 -10.62
C GLY A 74 3.29 17.15 -9.86
N ARG A 75 2.32 16.59 -9.12
CA ARG A 75 2.48 15.31 -8.42
C ARG A 75 2.49 14.12 -9.38
N PHE A 76 1.68 14.14 -10.43
CA PHE A 76 1.67 13.08 -11.45
C PHE A 76 2.99 12.97 -12.22
N PHE A 77 3.66 14.09 -12.48
CA PHE A 77 4.97 14.13 -13.16
C PHE A 77 6.17 14.10 -12.20
N SER A 78 5.96 13.83 -10.91
CA SER A 78 7.07 13.65 -9.97
C SER A 78 7.85 12.36 -10.26
N SER A 79 9.14 12.35 -9.92
CA SER A 79 9.99 11.15 -10.01
C SER A 79 9.42 9.95 -9.26
N SER A 80 8.68 10.19 -8.18
CA SER A 80 7.98 9.17 -7.41
C SER A 80 6.84 8.50 -8.19
N SER A 81 6.03 9.30 -8.88
CA SER A 81 4.91 8.82 -9.68
C SER A 81 5.38 8.05 -10.92
N LEU A 82 6.46 8.51 -11.56
CA LEU A 82 7.10 7.80 -12.67
C LEU A 82 7.64 6.43 -12.24
N ALA A 83 8.34 6.35 -11.10
CA ALA A 83 8.84 5.09 -10.57
C ALA A 83 7.71 4.13 -10.20
N SER A 84 6.66 4.64 -9.55
CA SER A 84 5.46 3.85 -9.22
C SER A 84 4.77 3.31 -10.47
N GLY A 85 4.66 4.15 -11.52
CA GLY A 85 4.12 3.77 -12.82
C GLY A 85 4.96 2.69 -13.50
N PHE A 86 6.29 2.80 -13.45
CA PHE A 86 7.20 1.78 -13.97
C PHE A 86 7.00 0.42 -13.29
N PHE A 87 6.95 0.37 -11.96
CA PHE A 87 6.72 -0.89 -11.23
C PHE A 87 5.34 -1.48 -11.51
N ALA A 88 4.31 -0.64 -11.66
CA ALA A 88 2.98 -1.08 -12.06
C ALA A 88 2.98 -1.70 -13.46
N LEU A 89 3.60 -1.02 -14.45
CA LEU A 89 3.75 -1.53 -15.81
C LEU A 89 4.57 -2.82 -15.85
N ALA A 90 5.64 -2.93 -15.06
CA ALA A 90 6.45 -4.14 -14.96
C ALA A 90 5.63 -5.34 -14.42
N LYS A 91 4.84 -5.14 -13.37
CA LYS A 91 3.94 -6.18 -12.83
C LYS A 91 2.86 -6.58 -13.86
N CYS A 92 2.28 -5.62 -14.56
CA CYS A 92 1.31 -5.89 -15.63
C CYS A 92 1.94 -6.65 -16.80
N ALA A 93 3.13 -6.25 -17.25
CA ALA A 93 3.85 -6.92 -18.33
C ALA A 93 4.25 -8.35 -17.95
N TRP A 94 4.68 -8.55 -16.69
CA TRP A 94 4.98 -9.88 -16.16
C TRP A 94 3.75 -10.80 -16.18
N LEU A 95 2.60 -10.31 -15.70
CA LEU A 95 1.35 -11.05 -15.73
C LEU A 95 0.88 -11.36 -17.14
N ALA A 96 0.85 -10.35 -18.01
CA ALA A 96 0.40 -10.52 -19.40
C ALA A 96 1.33 -11.48 -20.17
N GLY A 97 2.64 -11.30 -20.05
CA GLY A 97 3.64 -12.14 -20.70
C GLY A 97 3.66 -13.56 -20.16
N GLY A 98 3.59 -13.73 -18.83
CA GLY A 98 3.57 -15.04 -18.20
C GLY A 98 2.26 -15.80 -18.45
N LEU A 99 1.11 -15.11 -18.50
CA LEU A 99 -0.15 -15.72 -18.90
C LEU A 99 -0.12 -16.13 -20.38
N TYR A 100 0.41 -15.27 -21.26
CA TYR A 100 0.61 -15.63 -22.66
C TYR A 100 1.51 -16.85 -22.80
N TRP A 101 2.63 -16.90 -22.08
CA TRP A 101 3.55 -18.02 -22.09
C TRP A 101 2.91 -19.32 -21.56
N ALA A 102 2.08 -19.23 -20.52
CA ALA A 102 1.34 -20.37 -19.99
C ALA A 102 0.24 -20.86 -20.95
N VAL A 103 -0.45 -19.96 -21.67
CA VAL A 103 -1.62 -20.33 -22.47
C VAL A 103 -1.28 -20.63 -23.94
N ALA A 104 -0.23 -20.02 -24.50
CA ALA A 104 0.16 -20.19 -25.90
C ALA A 104 0.44 -21.66 -26.32
N PRO A 105 1.13 -22.49 -25.50
CA PRO A 105 1.35 -23.91 -25.82
C PRO A 105 0.05 -24.72 -25.87
N LEU A 106 -0.90 -24.44 -24.96
CA LEU A 106 -2.22 -25.06 -24.93
C LEU A 106 -3.02 -24.73 -26.21
N LEU A 107 -3.04 -23.44 -26.60
CA LEU A 107 -3.74 -22.99 -27.81
C LEU A 107 -3.11 -23.53 -29.09
N ALA A 108 -1.79 -23.66 -29.15
CA ALA A 108 -1.07 -24.18 -30.30
C ALA A 108 -1.10 -25.71 -30.42
N GLY A 109 -1.67 -26.41 -29.42
CA GLY A 109 -1.64 -27.87 -29.35
C GLY A 109 -0.23 -28.45 -29.23
N ARG A 110 0.74 -27.65 -28.76
CA ARG A 110 2.16 -28.01 -28.66
C ARG A 110 2.57 -28.16 -27.20
N GLY A 111 3.10 -29.33 -26.84
CA GLY A 111 3.64 -29.62 -25.51
C GLY A 111 3.01 -30.84 -24.83
N ALA A 112 3.46 -31.15 -23.61
CA ALA A 112 3.01 -32.30 -22.81
C ALA A 112 1.53 -32.21 -22.37
N VAL A 113 0.91 -31.05 -22.54
CA VAL A 113 -0.45 -30.71 -22.10
C VAL A 113 -1.19 -30.09 -23.29
N SER A 114 -1.31 -30.83 -24.39
CA SER A 114 -2.16 -30.41 -25.50
C SER A 114 -3.63 -30.67 -25.18
N PRO A 115 -4.58 -29.89 -25.73
CA PRO A 115 -6.01 -30.16 -25.59
C PRO A 115 -6.35 -31.60 -26.01
N GLN A 116 -5.64 -32.13 -27.00
CA GLN A 116 -5.79 -33.50 -27.47
C GLN A 116 -5.37 -34.53 -26.43
N ILE A 117 -4.31 -34.29 -25.63
CA ILE A 117 -3.87 -35.18 -24.54
C ILE A 117 -4.80 -35.09 -23.32
N LEU A 118 -5.28 -33.88 -22.99
CA LEU A 118 -6.28 -33.68 -21.94
C LEU A 118 -7.62 -34.35 -22.28
N MET A 119 -8.04 -34.32 -23.55
CA MET A 119 -9.26 -34.97 -24.02
C MET A 119 -9.09 -36.48 -24.22
N SER A 120 -7.89 -36.97 -24.53
CA SER A 120 -7.61 -38.40 -24.73
C SER A 120 -7.35 -39.18 -23.45
N SER A 121 -7.15 -38.51 -22.32
CA SER A 121 -7.10 -39.12 -20.98
C SER A 121 -8.33 -38.75 -20.14
N PRO A 122 -9.54 -39.27 -20.48
CA PRO A 122 -10.74 -38.96 -19.73
C PRO A 122 -10.65 -39.54 -18.31
N GLY A 123 -10.89 -38.68 -17.31
CA GLY A 123 -10.92 -39.05 -15.89
C GLY A 123 -9.84 -38.36 -15.03
N VAL A 124 -9.43 -39.02 -13.96
CA VAL A 124 -8.56 -38.45 -12.90
C VAL A 124 -7.18 -38.03 -13.45
N ALA A 125 -6.66 -38.72 -14.46
CA ALA A 125 -5.35 -38.44 -15.04
C ALA A 125 -5.28 -37.10 -15.80
N GLY A 126 -6.29 -36.79 -16.63
CA GLY A 126 -6.38 -35.49 -17.31
C GLY A 126 -6.55 -34.32 -16.35
N VAL A 127 -7.36 -34.49 -15.29
CA VAL A 127 -7.55 -33.49 -14.24
C VAL A 127 -6.24 -33.24 -13.48
N ARG A 128 -5.49 -34.30 -13.14
CA ARG A 128 -4.20 -34.17 -12.45
C ARG A 128 -3.18 -33.40 -13.29
N LEU A 129 -2.98 -33.80 -14.55
CA LEU A 129 -2.03 -33.13 -15.45
C LEU A 129 -2.38 -31.65 -15.67
N GLY A 130 -3.67 -31.33 -15.86
CA GLY A 130 -4.14 -29.95 -15.98
C GLY A 130 -3.91 -29.14 -14.69
N SER A 131 -4.20 -29.74 -13.54
CA SER A 131 -4.01 -29.08 -12.24
C SER A 131 -2.54 -28.82 -11.91
N GLU A 132 -1.64 -29.76 -12.20
CA GLU A 132 -0.19 -29.60 -11.99
C GLU A 132 0.38 -28.51 -12.91
N TYR A 133 -0.09 -28.44 -14.16
CA TYR A 133 0.30 -27.39 -15.10
C TYR A 133 -0.18 -25.99 -14.65
N LEU A 134 -1.44 -25.89 -14.20
CA LEU A 134 -2.00 -24.65 -13.68
C LEU A 134 -1.27 -24.20 -12.41
N LEU A 135 -1.03 -25.11 -11.46
CA LEU A 135 -0.33 -24.82 -10.21
C LEU A 135 1.11 -24.38 -10.43
N SER A 136 1.85 -25.09 -11.30
CA SER A 136 3.23 -24.71 -11.63
C SER A 136 3.31 -23.36 -12.34
N SER A 137 2.43 -23.11 -13.30
CA SER A 137 2.36 -21.82 -14.00
C SER A 137 1.96 -20.68 -13.06
N ALA A 138 0.97 -20.90 -12.19
CA ALA A 138 0.55 -19.94 -11.17
C ALA A 138 1.68 -19.67 -10.17
N ALA A 139 2.42 -20.69 -9.74
CA ALA A 139 3.53 -20.54 -8.81
C ALA A 139 4.63 -19.62 -9.39
N VAL A 140 5.01 -19.80 -10.66
CA VAL A 140 6.00 -18.93 -11.32
C VAL A 140 5.52 -17.48 -11.39
N LEU A 141 4.25 -17.27 -11.75
CA LEU A 141 3.65 -15.93 -11.79
C LEU A 141 3.66 -15.26 -10.42
N VAL A 142 3.23 -15.97 -9.38
CA VAL A 142 3.19 -15.48 -8.00
C VAL A 142 4.58 -15.17 -7.48
N VAL A 143 5.56 -16.05 -7.68
CA VAL A 143 6.95 -15.81 -7.25
C VAL A 143 7.53 -14.58 -7.94
N GLY A 144 7.29 -14.41 -9.23
CA GLY A 144 7.73 -13.22 -9.96
C GLY A 144 7.07 -11.92 -9.46
N LEU A 145 5.77 -11.97 -9.12
CA LEU A 145 5.08 -10.83 -8.51
C LEU A 145 5.60 -10.49 -7.12
N ILE A 146 5.94 -11.50 -6.31
CA ILE A 146 6.57 -11.29 -5.01
C ILE A 146 7.92 -10.61 -5.19
N ALA A 147 8.74 -11.06 -6.14
CA ALA A 147 10.04 -10.44 -6.43
C ALA A 147 9.90 -8.98 -6.89
N LEU A 148 9.00 -8.70 -7.82
CA LEU A 148 8.71 -7.32 -8.27
C LEU A 148 8.13 -6.45 -7.16
N GLY A 149 7.28 -7.02 -6.31
CA GLY A 149 6.73 -6.36 -5.13
C GLY A 149 7.80 -6.00 -4.10
N ALA A 150 8.75 -6.91 -3.87
CA ALA A 150 9.90 -6.66 -2.98
C ALA A 150 10.79 -5.54 -3.52
N LEU A 151 11.02 -5.49 -4.83
CA LEU A 151 11.81 -4.42 -5.46
C LEU A 151 11.12 -3.04 -5.36
N ASP A 152 9.80 -2.99 -5.59
CA ASP A 152 8.98 -1.78 -5.41
C ASP A 152 9.01 -1.30 -3.95
N TRP A 153 8.86 -2.23 -2.99
CA TRP A 153 8.96 -1.91 -1.57
C TRP A 153 10.35 -1.40 -1.17
N PHE A 154 11.42 -2.06 -1.63
CA PHE A 154 12.79 -1.62 -1.37
C PHE A 154 13.06 -0.21 -1.91
N TYR A 155 12.60 0.07 -3.14
CA TYR A 155 12.73 1.40 -3.73
C TYR A 155 12.00 2.48 -2.89
N ARG A 156 10.78 2.18 -2.43
CA ARG A 156 10.02 3.09 -1.55
C ARG A 156 10.74 3.33 -0.22
N TRP A 157 11.28 2.29 0.39
CA TRP A 157 12.02 2.39 1.65
C TRP A 157 13.30 3.21 1.49
N TRP A 158 14.13 2.91 0.49
CA TRP A 158 15.35 3.66 0.20
C TRP A 158 15.09 5.14 -0.08
N ARG A 159 14.01 5.44 -0.81
CA ARG A 159 13.59 6.81 -1.10
C ARG A 159 13.14 7.54 0.16
N LEU A 160 12.35 6.88 1.01
CA LEU A 160 11.93 7.44 2.29
C LEU A 160 13.13 7.77 3.17
N GLU A 161 14.09 6.86 3.26
CA GLU A 161 15.32 7.07 4.04
C GLU A 161 16.08 8.30 3.51
N ARG A 162 16.22 8.43 2.19
CA ARG A 162 16.83 9.61 1.57
C ARG A 162 16.08 10.91 1.83
N GLU A 163 14.74 10.88 1.88
CA GLU A 163 13.92 12.06 2.21
C GLU A 163 14.02 12.45 3.69
N LEU A 164 14.36 11.51 4.57
CA LEU A 164 14.58 11.77 6.00
C LEU A 164 16.00 12.22 6.33
N MET A 165 16.96 12.02 5.42
CA MET A 165 18.33 12.49 5.58
C MET A 165 18.40 14.02 5.49
N MET A 166 18.84 14.66 6.56
CA MET A 166 19.14 16.09 6.55
C MET A 166 20.53 16.34 5.94
N THR A 167 20.62 17.33 5.07
CA THR A 167 21.91 17.86 4.63
C THR A 167 22.58 18.65 5.75
N LYS A 168 23.91 18.82 5.69
CA LYS A 168 24.65 19.66 6.65
C LYS A 168 24.16 21.12 6.63
N GLU A 169 23.65 21.56 5.48
CA GLU A 169 23.10 22.90 5.26
C GLU A 169 21.72 23.02 5.92
N GLU A 170 20.81 22.07 5.68
CA GLU A 170 19.50 22.02 6.35
C GLU A 170 19.64 21.91 7.86
N LEU A 171 20.55 21.08 8.37
CA LEU A 171 20.80 20.97 9.81
C LEU A 171 21.25 22.31 10.42
N LYS A 172 22.11 23.05 9.70
CA LYS A 172 22.58 24.38 10.13
C LYS A 172 21.44 25.40 10.10
N GLU A 173 20.59 25.37 9.09
CA GLU A 173 19.40 26.23 9.01
C GLU A 173 18.37 25.90 10.10
N GLU A 174 18.15 24.62 10.39
CA GLU A 174 17.18 24.18 11.39
C GLU A 174 17.65 24.55 12.80
N LEU A 175 18.94 24.38 13.11
CA LEU A 175 19.55 24.91 14.33
C LEU A 175 19.44 26.43 14.43
N ALA A 176 19.64 27.14 13.32
CA ALA A 176 19.49 28.60 13.28
C ALA A 176 18.03 29.05 13.48
N ARG A 177 17.04 28.27 13.01
CA ARG A 177 15.61 28.53 13.23
C ARG A 177 15.15 28.15 14.63
N GLN A 178 15.73 27.11 15.24
CA GLN A 178 15.45 26.69 16.61
C GLN A 178 16.04 27.66 17.64
N GLU A 179 17.17 28.32 17.35
CA GLU A 179 17.64 29.44 18.15
C GLU A 179 16.67 30.63 18.01
N THR A 180 15.67 30.68 18.89
CA THR A 180 14.73 31.80 18.97
C THR A 180 15.52 33.11 19.06
N PRO A 181 15.11 34.20 18.38
CA PRO A 181 15.85 35.48 18.43
C PRO A 181 16.10 35.96 19.87
N GLU A 182 15.27 35.56 20.82
CA GLU A 182 15.44 35.82 22.24
C GLU A 182 16.64 35.09 22.88
N ILE A 183 16.88 33.82 22.51
CA ILE A 183 18.01 32.99 22.99
C ILE A 183 19.33 33.57 22.46
N ILE A 184 19.36 33.94 21.17
CA ILE A 184 20.52 34.61 20.55
C ILE A 184 20.81 35.93 21.26
N ARG A 185 19.77 36.72 21.56
CA ARG A 185 19.91 38.00 22.28
C ARG A 185 20.41 37.81 23.72
N ARG A 186 19.97 36.76 24.42
CA ARG A 186 20.47 36.39 25.76
C ARG A 186 21.93 35.93 25.72
N LYS A 187 22.31 35.05 24.77
CA LYS A 187 23.71 34.62 24.57
C LYS A 187 24.64 35.82 24.31
N ARG A 188 24.25 36.72 23.40
CA ARG A 188 25.02 37.95 23.09
C ARG A 188 25.20 38.85 24.31
N ARG A 189 24.14 39.06 25.10
CA ARG A 189 24.21 39.83 26.35
C ARG A 189 25.11 39.17 27.39
N GLY A 190 25.07 37.85 27.53
CA GLY A 190 25.93 37.10 28.45
C GLY A 190 27.42 37.20 28.06
N LEU A 191 27.74 37.05 26.78
CA LEU A 191 29.10 37.21 26.24
C LEU A 191 29.63 38.63 26.45
N ALA A 192 28.83 39.66 26.17
CA ALA A 192 29.22 41.05 26.39
C ALA A 192 29.57 41.31 27.87
N LYS A 193 28.75 40.81 28.81
CA LYS A 193 29.04 40.94 30.25
C LYS A 193 30.34 40.23 30.66
N ARG A 194 30.62 39.05 30.11
CA ARG A 194 31.86 38.31 30.38
C ARG A 194 33.10 39.03 29.86
N LEU A 195 33.03 39.61 28.66
CA LEU A 195 34.14 40.38 28.08
C LEU A 195 34.42 41.66 28.88
N VAL A 196 33.36 42.37 29.32
CA VAL A 196 33.50 43.53 30.21
C VAL A 196 34.09 43.14 31.56
N ALA A 197 33.62 42.05 32.17
CA ALA A 197 34.18 41.55 33.43
C ALA A 197 35.64 41.11 33.29
N ALA A 198 36.01 40.44 32.20
CA ALA A 198 37.40 40.06 31.92
C ALA A 198 38.30 41.28 31.66
N ALA A 199 37.80 42.30 30.96
CA ALA A 199 38.52 43.56 30.73
C ALA A 199 38.69 44.37 32.02
N ALA A 200 37.73 44.31 32.95
CA ALA A 200 37.82 44.94 34.26
C ALA A 200 38.80 44.18 35.18
N ALA A 201 38.78 42.85 35.17
CA ALA A 201 39.71 42.02 35.94
C ALA A 201 41.17 42.18 35.47
N GLY A 202 41.40 42.39 34.18
CA GLY A 202 42.74 42.67 33.63
C GLY A 202 43.30 44.05 33.93
N ARG A 203 42.49 45.00 34.43
CA ARG A 203 42.92 46.37 34.78
C ARG A 203 43.23 46.55 36.27
N GLY A 204 42.84 45.62 37.14
CA GLY A 204 43.10 45.68 38.59
C GLY A 204 44.39 44.99 39.05
N GLY A 205 45.23 44.50 38.14
CA GLY A 205 46.47 43.78 38.44
C GLY A 205 47.76 44.57 38.12
N VAL A 206 47.64 45.88 37.90
CA VAL A 206 48.79 46.78 37.67
C VAL A 206 48.67 47.94 38.67
N GLU A 207 48.80 47.62 39.95
CA GLU A 207 49.20 48.56 41.01
C GLU A 207 50.21 47.86 41.92
#